data_AF-A0A454XIH3-F1
#
_entry.id   AF-A0A454XIH3-F1
#
_cell.length_a   1.000
_cell.length_b   1.000
_cell.length_c   1.000
_cell.angle_alpha   90.00
_cell.angle_beta   90.00
_cell.angle_gamma   90.00
#
_symmetry.space_group_name_H-M   'P 1'
#
loop_
_entity.id
_entity.type
_entity.pdbx_description
1 polymer ?
#
loop_
_entity_poly.entity_id
_entity_poly.type
_entity_poly.pdbx_seq_one_letter_code
_entity_poly.pdbx_strand_id
1 'polypeptide(L)'
;MRITIVVLLCLVGSVVSGRRPCNPRTTAAPATANCARCARNLITILTANTAAKPFRSDVIGTAGNCATRTLTCAGTMANIEINRGNGVISDADDGNTDGLASLTVTCNAAGTGWVYQGVPITHVECASGV
;
A
#
# COMPACT_ATOMS: atom_id res chain seq x y z
N MET A 1 54.29 -4.85 -0.96
CA MET A 1 55.41 -4.18 -1.65
C MET A 1 54.99 -3.82 -3.07
N ARG A 2 54.63 -2.56 -3.30
CA ARG A 2 54.78 -1.81 -4.56
C ARG A 2 54.36 -0.36 -4.26
N ILE A 3 55.38 0.49 -4.19
CA ILE A 3 55.34 1.93 -4.01
C ILE A 3 55.08 2.56 -5.38
N THR A 4 54.19 3.53 -5.47
CA THR A 4 54.31 4.59 -6.49
C THR A 4 53.79 5.90 -5.92
N ILE A 5 54.75 6.75 -5.55
CA ILE A 5 54.58 8.14 -5.16
C ILE A 5 54.41 8.95 -6.45
N VAL A 6 53.32 9.70 -6.58
CA VAL A 6 53.23 10.83 -7.52
C VAL A 6 52.92 12.07 -6.69
N VAL A 7 54.00 12.73 -6.25
CA VAL A 7 53.97 14.11 -5.77
C VAL A 7 53.76 14.97 -7.01
N LEU A 8 52.55 15.51 -7.17
CA LEU A 8 52.29 16.58 -8.13
C LEU A 8 52.13 17.88 -7.36
N LEU A 9 53.24 18.61 -7.31
CA LEU A 9 53.36 19.97 -6.79
C LEU A 9 52.60 20.92 -7.76
N CYS A 10 51.55 21.59 -7.29
CA CYS A 10 50.95 22.72 -8.03
C CYS A 10 51.22 24.02 -7.25
N LEU A 11 52.30 24.71 -7.63
CA LEU A 11 52.51 26.13 -7.38
C LEU A 11 52.19 26.86 -8.69
N VAL A 12 51.17 27.71 -8.71
CA VAL A 12 51.16 29.11 -9.22
C VAL A 12 49.73 29.66 -9.34
N GLY A 13 49.54 30.92 -8.93
CA GLY A 13 48.76 31.89 -9.73
C GLY A 13 47.34 32.27 -9.30
N SER A 14 47.24 33.33 -8.49
CA SER A 14 46.39 34.53 -8.65
C SER A 14 44.89 34.44 -9.04
N VAL A 15 44.06 34.79 -8.04
CA VAL A 15 42.90 35.71 -7.97
C VAL A 15 41.87 35.89 -9.10
N VAL A 16 40.59 35.94 -8.63
CA VAL A 16 39.34 36.46 -9.21
C VAL A 16 38.63 35.60 -10.26
N SER A 17 37.54 34.95 -9.85
CA SER A 17 36.16 35.36 -10.22
C SER A 17 35.14 34.26 -9.89
N GLY A 18 34.08 34.64 -9.18
CA GLY A 18 32.84 33.87 -9.09
C GLY A 18 32.88 32.62 -8.21
N ARG A 19 32.50 32.77 -6.93
CA ARG A 19 31.99 31.65 -6.14
C ARG A 19 30.70 31.14 -6.78
N ARG A 20 30.79 30.22 -7.74
CA ARG A 20 29.70 29.27 -7.97
C ARG A 20 29.82 28.25 -6.83
N PRO A 21 28.86 28.18 -5.89
CA PRO A 21 28.86 27.04 -4.99
C PRO A 21 28.79 25.79 -5.87
N CYS A 22 29.71 24.85 -5.64
CA CYS A 22 29.51 23.47 -6.06
C CYS A 22 28.19 23.06 -5.41
N ASN A 23 27.10 23.14 -6.16
CA ASN A 23 25.87 22.49 -5.74
C ASN A 23 26.23 21.01 -5.74
N PRO A 24 26.27 20.32 -4.59
CA PRO A 24 26.30 18.87 -4.65
C PRO A 24 25.07 18.51 -5.46
N ARG A 25 25.28 17.91 -6.64
CA ARG A 25 24.20 17.18 -7.30
C ARG A 25 23.92 16.01 -6.36
N THR A 26 23.11 16.29 -5.34
CA THR A 26 22.44 15.28 -4.55
C THR A 26 21.61 14.56 -5.59
N THR A 27 22.12 13.44 -6.09
CA THR A 27 21.28 12.42 -6.69
C THR A 27 20.27 12.12 -5.59
N ALA A 28 19.09 12.73 -5.66
CA ALA A 28 18.03 12.44 -4.74
C ALA A 28 17.85 10.93 -4.82
N ALA A 29 18.13 10.23 -3.73
CA ALA A 29 17.66 8.87 -3.58
C ALA A 29 16.18 8.90 -3.97
N PRO A 30 15.67 7.90 -4.72
CA PRO A 30 14.25 7.86 -5.05
C PRO A 30 13.50 8.05 -3.73
N ALA A 31 12.68 9.10 -3.65
CA ALA A 31 11.88 9.36 -2.46
C ALA A 31 11.14 8.05 -2.20
N THR A 32 11.50 7.37 -1.11
CA THR A 32 10.75 6.21 -0.61
C THR A 32 9.31 6.67 -0.61
N ALA A 33 8.48 6.08 -1.48
CA ALA A 33 7.10 6.49 -1.62
C ALA A 33 6.50 6.54 -0.22
N ASN A 34 6.19 7.74 0.27
CA ASN A 34 5.68 7.97 1.61
C ASN A 34 4.35 7.26 1.73
N CYS A 35 4.40 6.01 2.13
CA CYS A 35 3.26 5.16 2.09
C CYS A 35 2.74 5.03 3.52
N ALA A 36 1.58 5.62 3.70
CA ALA A 36 0.96 5.71 5.00
C ALA A 36 0.41 4.36 5.45
N ARG A 37 0.15 4.28 6.76
CA ARG A 37 -0.60 3.19 7.38
C ARG A 37 -1.99 3.71 7.68
N CYS A 38 -3.00 3.06 7.13
CA CYS A 38 -4.39 3.40 7.37
C CYS A 38 -4.87 2.67 8.62
N ALA A 39 -5.69 3.34 9.43
CA ALA A 39 -6.32 2.70 10.58
C ALA A 39 -7.39 1.70 10.14
N ARG A 40 -7.58 0.62 10.91
CA ARG A 40 -8.55 -0.44 10.60
C ARG A 40 -9.99 0.08 10.60
N ASN A 41 -10.31 1.00 11.50
CA ASN A 41 -11.64 1.60 11.67
C ASN A 41 -12.05 2.57 10.55
N LEU A 42 -11.18 2.83 9.56
CA LEU A 42 -11.54 3.62 8.37
C LEU A 42 -12.47 2.86 7.40
N ILE A 43 -12.57 1.53 7.53
CA ILE A 43 -13.65 0.74 6.93
C ILE A 43 -14.55 0.25 8.07
N THR A 44 -15.84 0.51 7.96
CA THR A 44 -16.87 -0.06 8.83
C THR A 44 -17.25 -1.46 8.32
N ILE A 45 -17.22 -2.45 9.21
CA ILE A 45 -17.75 -3.78 8.91
C ILE A 45 -19.24 -3.77 9.24
N LEU A 46 -20.07 -4.08 8.25
CA LEU A 46 -21.51 -4.24 8.40
C LEU A 46 -21.82 -5.69 8.77
N THR A 47 -22.80 -5.87 9.66
CA THR A 47 -23.25 -7.19 10.15
C THR A 47 -24.78 -7.24 10.31
N ALA A 48 -25.51 -6.35 9.64
CA ALA A 48 -26.92 -6.12 9.92
C ALA A 48 -27.87 -6.96 9.04
N ASN A 49 -27.38 -7.48 7.91
CA ASN A 49 -28.19 -8.28 6.99
C ASN A 49 -28.29 -9.74 7.44
N THR A 50 -29.37 -10.43 7.05
CA THR A 50 -29.66 -11.81 7.48
C THR A 50 -28.58 -12.82 7.06
N ALA A 51 -27.88 -12.58 5.95
CA ALA A 51 -26.76 -13.41 5.50
C ALA A 51 -25.39 -12.91 5.99
N ALA A 52 -25.33 -11.80 6.73
CA ALA A 52 -24.09 -11.19 7.17
C ALA A 52 -23.43 -12.01 8.28
N LYS A 53 -22.11 -12.18 8.18
CA LYS A 53 -21.31 -12.96 9.13
C LYS A 53 -19.99 -12.25 9.42
N PRO A 54 -19.29 -12.63 10.50
CA PRO A 54 -17.92 -12.18 10.71
C PRO A 54 -17.01 -12.62 9.55
N PHE A 55 -16.08 -11.76 9.15
CA PHE A 55 -14.99 -12.16 8.26
C PHE A 55 -14.17 -13.28 8.91
N ARG A 56 -13.75 -14.26 8.10
CA ARG A 56 -12.84 -15.33 8.54
C ARG A 56 -11.49 -14.76 8.94
N SER A 57 -11.00 -13.77 8.21
CA SER A 57 -9.75 -13.07 8.51
C SER A 57 -9.78 -11.61 8.07
N ASP A 58 -8.99 -10.78 8.74
CA ASP A 58 -8.77 -9.38 8.42
C ASP A 58 -7.34 -8.99 8.82
N VAL A 59 -6.43 -9.01 7.84
CA VAL A 59 -4.98 -8.91 8.04
C VAL A 59 -4.45 -7.65 7.39
N ILE A 60 -3.61 -6.90 8.11
CA ILE A 60 -2.89 -5.74 7.55
C ILE A 60 -1.44 -6.14 7.29
N GLY A 61 -1.03 -6.07 6.02
CA GLY A 61 0.34 -6.29 5.57
C GLY A 61 1.08 -4.97 5.33
N THR A 62 2.39 -4.97 5.58
CA THR A 62 3.26 -3.79 5.36
C THR A 62 4.53 -4.13 4.58
N ALA A 63 4.54 -5.25 3.87
CA ALA A 63 5.73 -5.76 3.18
C ALA A 63 5.99 -5.10 1.80
N GLY A 64 5.11 -4.19 1.36
CA GLY A 64 5.24 -3.46 0.09
C GLY A 64 5.35 -1.96 0.30
N ASN A 65 5.22 -1.21 -0.80
CA ASN A 65 5.25 0.26 -0.75
C ASN A 65 4.20 0.76 0.23
N CYS A 66 2.91 0.52 0.00
CA CYS A 66 1.81 0.94 0.86
C CYS A 66 1.21 -0.22 1.66
N ALA A 67 0.71 0.09 2.86
CA ALA A 67 0.02 -0.90 3.68
C ALA A 67 -1.17 -1.47 2.90
N THR A 68 -1.31 -2.79 2.92
CA THR A 68 -2.46 -3.50 2.36
C THR A 68 -3.29 -4.07 3.49
N ARG A 69 -4.59 -4.20 3.27
CA ARG A 69 -5.49 -4.91 4.18
C ARG A 69 -6.27 -5.93 3.38
N THR A 70 -6.20 -7.19 3.79
CA THR A 70 -6.90 -8.30 3.15
C THR A 70 -7.99 -8.79 4.08
N LEU A 71 -9.24 -8.73 3.60
CA LEU A 71 -10.40 -9.28 4.29
C LEU A 71 -10.86 -10.54 3.55
N THR A 72 -11.04 -11.64 4.28
CA THR A 72 -11.51 -12.91 3.72
C THR A 72 -12.86 -13.28 4.30
N CYS A 73 -13.85 -13.40 3.43
CA CYS A 73 -15.17 -13.94 3.74
C CYS A 73 -15.19 -15.43 3.41
N ALA A 74 -15.87 -16.24 4.22
CA ALA A 74 -15.93 -17.69 4.01
C ALA A 74 -17.36 -18.22 4.10
N GLY A 75 -17.61 -19.30 3.36
CA GLY A 75 -18.86 -20.05 3.37
C GLY A 75 -19.37 -20.36 1.96
N THR A 76 -20.48 -21.07 1.90
CA THR A 76 -21.15 -21.40 0.63
C THR A 76 -21.55 -20.11 -0.07
N MET A 77 -21.15 -19.90 -1.33
CA MET A 77 -21.42 -18.64 -2.05
C MET A 77 -20.92 -17.40 -1.27
N ALA A 78 -19.68 -17.43 -0.78
CA ALA A 78 -19.10 -16.30 -0.08
C ALA A 78 -19.02 -15.07 -0.98
N ASN A 79 -19.49 -13.94 -0.46
CA ASN A 79 -19.50 -12.63 -1.12
C ASN A 79 -19.04 -11.55 -0.13
N ILE A 80 -18.34 -10.53 -0.65
CA ILE A 80 -18.03 -9.30 0.06
C ILE A 80 -18.78 -8.15 -0.60
N GLU A 81 -19.79 -7.61 0.09
CA GLU A 81 -20.52 -6.42 -0.34
C GLU A 81 -19.69 -5.17 0.00
N ILE A 82 -19.46 -4.31 -0.98
CA ILE A 82 -18.65 -3.10 -0.85
C ILE A 82 -19.55 -1.88 -0.81
N ASN A 83 -19.28 -0.97 0.14
CA ASN A 83 -19.90 0.35 0.23
C ASN A 83 -21.44 0.31 0.17
N ARG A 84 -22.06 -0.64 0.89
CA ARG A 84 -23.53 -0.84 0.97
C ARG A 84 -24.16 -1.30 -0.35
N GLY A 85 -23.51 -2.23 -1.05
CA GLY A 85 -24.01 -2.85 -2.28
C GLY A 85 -23.59 -2.14 -3.56
N ASN A 86 -22.65 -1.19 -3.49
CA ASN A 86 -22.09 -0.52 -4.67
C ASN A 86 -21.14 -1.42 -5.48
N GLY A 87 -20.79 -2.58 -4.95
CA GLY A 87 -20.00 -3.60 -5.62
C GLY A 87 -19.98 -4.89 -4.81
N VAL A 88 -19.66 -6.00 -5.47
CA VAL A 88 -19.58 -7.33 -4.86
C VAL A 88 -18.27 -7.97 -5.30
N ILE A 89 -17.58 -8.60 -4.37
CA ILE A 89 -16.50 -9.56 -4.66
C ILE A 89 -17.03 -10.94 -4.30
N SER A 90 -17.19 -11.81 -5.28
CA SER A 90 -17.61 -13.19 -5.11
C SER A 90 -16.42 -14.12 -4.96
N ASP A 91 -16.65 -15.33 -4.47
CA ASP A 91 -15.70 -16.45 -4.41
C ASP A 91 -14.93 -16.62 -5.74
N ALA A 92 -15.66 -16.61 -6.87
CA ALA A 92 -15.09 -16.76 -8.20
C ALA A 92 -14.14 -15.62 -8.64
N ASP A 93 -14.23 -14.43 -8.05
CA ASP A 93 -13.49 -13.25 -8.51
C ASP A 93 -12.00 -13.27 -8.17
N ASP A 94 -11.57 -14.17 -7.27
CA ASP A 94 -10.16 -14.42 -7.00
C ASP A 94 -9.52 -15.50 -7.90
N GLY A 95 -10.32 -16.05 -8.83
CA GLY A 95 -9.92 -17.07 -9.79
C GLY A 95 -10.12 -18.50 -9.30
N ASN A 96 -10.55 -18.71 -8.06
CA ASN A 96 -10.90 -20.03 -7.51
C ASN A 96 -12.39 -20.07 -7.13
N THR A 97 -12.92 -21.25 -6.86
CA THR A 97 -14.26 -21.38 -6.26
C THR A 97 -14.11 -22.38 -5.13
N ASP A 98 -13.65 -21.88 -4.00
CA ASP A 98 -13.25 -22.67 -2.83
C ASP A 98 -14.01 -22.26 -1.56
N GLY A 99 -15.05 -21.43 -1.71
CA GLY A 99 -15.85 -20.89 -0.64
C GLY A 99 -15.18 -19.71 0.07
N LEU A 100 -14.25 -19.01 -0.58
CA LEU A 100 -13.57 -17.84 -0.06
C LEU A 100 -13.66 -16.66 -1.02
N ALA A 101 -14.26 -15.56 -0.56
CA ALA A 101 -14.13 -14.28 -1.23
C ALA A 101 -13.06 -13.45 -0.53
N SER A 102 -12.14 -12.85 -1.31
CA SER A 102 -11.01 -12.08 -0.77
C SER A 102 -10.97 -10.67 -1.34
N LEU A 103 -10.99 -9.66 -0.45
CA LEU A 103 -10.82 -8.26 -0.82
C LEU A 103 -9.49 -7.75 -0.26
N THR A 104 -8.57 -7.36 -1.16
CA THR A 104 -7.34 -6.68 -0.77
C THR A 104 -7.40 -5.20 -1.14
N VAL A 105 -7.41 -4.34 -0.13
CA VAL A 105 -7.39 -2.88 -0.27
C VAL A 105 -6.01 -2.32 0.03
N THR A 106 -5.68 -1.19 -0.58
CA THR A 106 -4.40 -0.48 -0.37
C THR A 106 -4.65 0.85 0.32
N CYS A 107 -3.85 1.17 1.33
CA CYS A 107 -3.90 2.48 1.97
C CYS A 107 -3.48 3.59 1.00
N ASN A 108 -4.25 4.67 0.95
CA ASN A 108 -3.88 5.84 0.15
C ASN A 108 -2.61 6.53 0.70
N ALA A 109 -1.95 7.34 -0.13
CA ALA A 109 -0.73 8.06 0.27
C ALA A 109 -0.94 9.02 1.47
N ALA A 110 -2.17 9.50 1.66
CA ALA A 110 -2.53 10.40 2.77
C ALA A 110 -2.72 9.68 4.11
N GLY A 111 -2.85 8.35 4.14
CA GLY A 111 -3.15 7.58 5.36
C GLY A 111 -4.58 7.69 5.86
N THR A 112 -5.49 8.23 5.04
CA THR A 112 -6.86 8.60 5.44
C THR A 112 -7.91 7.64 4.94
N GLY A 113 -7.56 6.69 4.07
CA GLY A 113 -8.55 5.77 3.49
C GLY A 113 -7.94 4.58 2.79
N TRP A 114 -8.71 3.48 2.82
CA TRP A 114 -8.43 2.26 2.08
C TRP A 114 -9.06 2.34 0.69
N VAL A 115 -8.34 1.89 -0.33
CA VAL A 115 -8.73 2.04 -1.74
C VAL A 115 -8.68 0.69 -2.44
N TYR A 116 -9.68 0.40 -3.26
CA TYR A 116 -9.73 -0.74 -4.16
C TYR A 116 -10.06 -0.24 -5.56
N GLN A 117 -9.22 -0.56 -6.55
CA GLN A 117 -9.39 -0.13 -7.94
C GLN A 117 -9.66 1.38 -8.11
N GLY A 118 -9.02 2.22 -7.29
CA GLY A 118 -9.20 3.68 -7.30
C GLY A 118 -10.42 4.20 -6.53
N VAL A 119 -11.27 3.32 -6.00
CA VAL A 119 -12.47 3.68 -5.22
C VAL A 119 -12.18 3.60 -3.72
N PRO A 120 -12.49 4.65 -2.94
CA PRO A 120 -12.43 4.58 -1.48
C PRO A 120 -13.42 3.56 -0.91
N ILE A 121 -12.95 2.70 -0.04
CA ILE A 121 -13.75 1.68 0.65
C ILE A 121 -14.01 2.18 2.06
N THR A 122 -15.28 2.31 2.41
CA THR A 122 -15.76 2.84 3.69
C THR A 122 -16.63 1.84 4.42
N HIS A 123 -17.24 0.89 3.70
CA HIS A 123 -18.04 -0.19 4.28
C HIS A 123 -17.75 -1.51 3.57
N VAL A 124 -17.75 -2.60 4.33
CA VAL A 124 -17.71 -3.97 3.81
C VAL A 124 -18.63 -4.87 4.62
N GLU A 125 -19.26 -5.85 3.98
CA GLU A 125 -20.04 -6.91 4.63
C GLU A 125 -19.59 -8.26 4.07
N CYS A 126 -19.38 -9.25 4.93
CA CYS A 126 -19.21 -10.64 4.51
C CYS A 126 -20.58 -11.32 4.52
N ALA A 127 -21.04 -11.80 3.37
CA ALA A 127 -22.29 -12.53 3.21
C ALA A 127 -22.02 -13.93 2.64
N SER A 128 -22.60 -14.96 3.23
CA SER A 128 -22.50 -16.33 2.70
C SER A 128 -23.72 -17.17 3.09
N GLY A 129 -24.02 -18.20 2.30
CA GLY A 129 -24.87 -19.31 2.70
C GLY A 129 -24.30 -20.00 3.94
N VAL A 130 -25.18 -20.39 4.87
CA VAL A 130 -24.81 -21.12 6.11
C VAL A 130 -24.03 -22.40 5.82
#